data_AF-A0A7G5DM46-F1
#
_entry.id   AF-A0A7G5DM46-F1
#
_cell.length_a   1.000
_cell.length_b   1.000
_cell.length_c   1.000
_cell.angle_alpha   90.00
_cell.angle_beta   90.00
_cell.angle_gamma   90.00
#
_symmetry.space_group_name_H-M   'P 1'
#
loop_
_entity.id
_entity.type
_entity.pdbx_description
1 polymer ?
#
loop_
_entity_poly.entity_id
_entity_poly.type
_entity_poly.pdbx_seq_one_letter_code
_entity_poly.pdbx_strand_id
1 'polypeptide(L)'
;MDVGLILRPLIDSLFWLVPAILLISLLKSPWAKGQIGELLVRLFAHWRLDKQTYRRLHNVTLNTQDGTTQIDHVFLSPYGIFALETKSMSGWIFGSEKQAQWTQKLYKRTFKFQNPLRQNYKHLKALEATLGVKPEHLHSVITFVGGSTFKTEVPANVTQGIGFIRYIQSFQQQVFSEAEVDAMLHALQTGRRAPTLATHREHVQNLKRRSDPTAERQCSKCGSALLIRTVKSGAKAGQQFWGCSAFPKCRSMQSL
;
A
#
# COMPACT_ATOMS: atom_id res chain seq x y z
N MET A 1 -9.28 -38.30 48.18
CA MET A 1 -10.05 -37.62 47.12
C MET A 1 -9.19 -37.64 45.87
N ASP A 2 -9.64 -38.31 44.81
CA ASP A 2 -8.86 -38.48 43.60
C ASP A 2 -8.91 -37.19 42.76
N VAL A 3 -7.83 -36.41 42.85
CA VAL A 3 -7.71 -35.08 42.23
C VAL A 3 -7.91 -35.15 40.70
N GLY A 4 -7.66 -36.33 40.09
CA GLY A 4 -7.84 -36.57 38.66
C GLY A 4 -9.31 -36.56 38.19
N LEU A 5 -10.26 -36.94 39.05
CA LEU A 5 -11.69 -36.97 38.71
C LEU A 5 -12.32 -35.56 38.65
N ILE A 6 -11.76 -34.61 39.41
CA ILE A 6 -12.23 -33.21 39.43
C ILE A 6 -11.60 -32.39 38.29
N LEU A 7 -10.34 -32.68 37.91
CA LEU A 7 -9.61 -31.91 36.91
C LEU A 7 -9.92 -32.28 35.45
N ARG A 8 -10.35 -33.52 35.16
CA ARG A 8 -10.67 -33.96 33.78
C ARG A 8 -11.70 -33.08 33.05
N PRO A 9 -12.90 -32.79 33.61
CA PRO A 9 -13.89 -31.96 32.92
C PRO A 9 -13.42 -30.50 32.74
N LEU A 10 -12.54 -30.00 33.61
CA LEU A 10 -11.89 -28.69 33.46
C LEU A 10 -10.87 -28.68 32.32
N ILE A 11 -10.07 -29.74 32.18
CA ILE A 11 -9.09 -29.92 31.09
C ILE A 11 -9.78 -30.04 29.73
N ASP A 12 -10.86 -30.82 29.65
CA ASP A 12 -11.64 -31.00 28.43
C ASP A 12 -12.31 -29.69 27.98
N SER A 13 -12.76 -28.86 28.93
CA SER A 13 -13.30 -27.52 28.65
C SER A 13 -12.21 -26.53 28.20
N LEU A 14 -10.98 -26.66 28.73
CA LEU A 14 -9.83 -25.84 28.34
C LEU A 14 -9.32 -26.18 26.93
N PHE A 15 -9.53 -27.41 26.46
CA PHE A 15 -9.12 -27.86 25.12
C PHE A 15 -9.82 -27.08 24.01
N TRP A 16 -11.07 -26.64 24.20
CA TRP A 16 -11.79 -25.77 23.26
C TRP A 16 -11.27 -24.33 23.25
N LEU A 17 -10.59 -23.89 24.31
CA LEU A 17 -9.93 -22.58 24.36
C LEU A 17 -8.66 -22.56 23.52
N VAL A 18 -7.98 -23.70 23.32
CA VAL A 18 -6.77 -23.76 22.49
C VAL A 18 -7.01 -23.32 21.03
N PRO A 19 -7.97 -23.90 20.27
CA PRO A 19 -8.27 -23.42 18.92
C PRO A 19 -8.82 -21.99 18.92
N ALA A 20 -9.56 -21.57 19.95
CA ALA A 20 -10.02 -20.19 20.09
C ALA A 20 -8.84 -19.21 20.30
N ILE A 21 -7.87 -19.54 21.16
CA ILE A 21 -6.66 -18.76 21.41
C ILE A 21 -5.79 -18.73 20.15
N LEU A 22 -5.63 -19.86 19.46
CA LEU A 22 -4.91 -19.94 18.19
C LEU A 22 -5.59 -19.05 17.13
N LEU A 23 -6.91 -19.14 16.98
CA LEU A 23 -7.69 -18.28 16.08
C LEU A 23 -7.55 -16.79 16.45
N ILE A 24 -7.69 -16.44 17.73
CA ILE A 24 -7.51 -15.06 18.23
C ILE A 24 -6.09 -14.57 17.96
N SER A 25 -5.06 -15.41 18.16
CA SER A 25 -3.67 -15.05 17.88
C SER A 25 -3.42 -14.83 16.38
N LEU A 26 -4.02 -15.66 15.53
CA LEU A 26 -3.95 -15.55 14.07
C LEU A 26 -4.61 -14.25 13.60
N LEU A 27 -5.80 -13.93 14.12
CA LEU A 27 -6.52 -12.68 13.84
C LEU A 27 -5.78 -11.43 14.33
N LYS A 28 -4.94 -11.56 15.37
CA LYS A 28 -4.10 -10.46 15.89
C LYS A 28 -2.82 -10.25 15.09
N SER A 29 -2.47 -11.14 14.16
CA SER A 29 -1.27 -11.01 13.33
C SER A 29 -1.32 -9.74 12.44
N PRO A 30 -0.18 -9.10 12.12
CA PRO A 30 -0.15 -7.95 11.22
C PRO A 30 -0.75 -8.23 9.84
N TRP A 31 -0.54 -9.45 9.32
CA TRP A 31 -1.09 -9.89 8.05
C TRP A 31 -2.63 -9.97 8.10
N ALA A 32 -3.20 -10.61 9.12
CA ALA A 32 -4.65 -10.69 9.28
C ALA A 32 -5.29 -9.30 9.47
N LYS A 33 -4.65 -8.42 10.23
CA LYS A 33 -5.09 -7.02 10.38
C LYS A 33 -5.16 -6.29 9.05
N GLY A 34 -4.15 -6.47 8.19
CA GLY A 34 -4.14 -5.90 6.83
C GLY A 34 -5.35 -6.37 6.02
N GLN A 35 -5.55 -7.68 5.94
CA GLN A 35 -6.65 -8.29 5.21
C GLN A 35 -8.05 -7.88 5.73
N ILE A 36 -8.23 -7.81 7.05
CA ILE A 36 -9.48 -7.32 7.65
C ILE A 36 -9.72 -5.86 7.27
N GLY A 37 -8.67 -5.03 7.31
CA GLY A 37 -8.74 -3.63 6.92
C GLY A 37 -9.18 -3.46 5.46
N GLU A 38 -8.53 -4.16 4.54
CA GLU A 38 -8.89 -4.17 3.12
C GLU A 38 -10.32 -4.67 2.90
N LEU A 39 -10.74 -5.72 3.61
CA LEU A 39 -12.11 -6.25 3.50
C LEU A 39 -13.16 -5.23 3.95
N LEU A 40 -12.91 -4.51 5.04
CA LEU A 40 -13.80 -3.44 5.52
C LEU A 40 -13.93 -2.32 4.48
N VAL A 41 -12.81 -1.89 3.88
CA VAL A 41 -12.81 -0.87 2.82
C VAL A 41 -13.63 -1.35 1.61
N ARG A 42 -13.45 -2.61 1.17
CA ARG A 42 -14.25 -3.20 0.08
C ARG A 42 -15.74 -3.19 0.39
N LEU A 43 -16.12 -3.56 1.61
CA LEU A 43 -17.52 -3.58 2.06
C LEU A 43 -18.14 -2.18 2.03
N PHE A 44 -17.48 -1.20 2.65
CA PHE A 44 -17.98 0.17 2.68
C PHE A 44 -18.04 0.82 1.29
N ALA A 45 -17.01 0.60 0.47
CA ALA A 45 -17.00 1.08 -0.91
C ALA A 45 -18.11 0.44 -1.74
N HIS A 46 -18.40 -0.85 -1.53
CA HIS A 46 -19.51 -1.53 -2.21
C HIS A 46 -20.87 -0.91 -1.87
N TRP A 47 -21.08 -0.53 -0.60
CA TRP A 47 -22.34 0.04 -0.14
C TRP A 47 -22.54 1.52 -0.45
N ARG A 48 -21.46 2.30 -0.58
CA ARG A 48 -21.54 3.77 -0.62
C ARG A 48 -21.07 4.39 -1.94
N LEU A 49 -20.29 3.66 -2.73
CA LEU A 49 -19.91 4.09 -4.08
C LEU A 49 -20.73 3.26 -5.07
N ASP A 50 -21.59 3.93 -5.85
CA ASP A 50 -22.41 3.26 -6.85
C ASP A 50 -21.54 2.52 -7.88
N LYS A 51 -21.94 1.31 -8.26
CA LYS A 51 -21.14 0.44 -9.15
C LYS A 51 -21.13 0.91 -10.61
N GLN A 52 -22.19 1.63 -11.01
CA GLN A 52 -22.34 2.19 -12.34
C GLN A 52 -21.61 3.53 -12.48
N THR A 53 -21.29 4.21 -11.38
CA THR A 53 -20.42 5.39 -11.43
C THR A 53 -18.95 5.03 -11.13
N TYR A 54 -18.71 4.12 -10.19
CA TYR A 54 -17.37 3.76 -9.72
C TYR A 54 -17.10 2.29 -10.02
N ARG A 55 -16.40 2.00 -11.14
CA ARG A 55 -15.90 0.66 -11.45
C ARG A 55 -14.77 0.31 -10.49
N ARG A 56 -14.89 -0.83 -9.82
CA ARG A 56 -13.98 -1.23 -8.72
C ARG A 56 -13.06 -2.34 -9.14
N LEU A 57 -11.77 -2.16 -8.88
CA LEU A 57 -10.78 -3.22 -8.95
C LEU A 57 -10.03 -3.30 -7.61
N HIS A 58 -9.73 -4.52 -7.19
CA HIS A 58 -9.01 -4.77 -5.95
C HIS A 58 -7.78 -5.65 -6.19
N ASN A 59 -6.75 -5.44 -5.38
CA ASN A 59 -5.48 -6.16 -5.41
C ASN A 59 -4.88 -6.16 -6.83
N VAL A 60 -4.78 -4.96 -7.42
CA VAL A 60 -4.30 -4.78 -8.78
C VAL A 60 -2.78 -4.76 -8.76
N THR A 61 -2.16 -5.81 -9.29
CA THR A 61 -0.70 -5.89 -9.41
C THR A 61 -0.28 -5.53 -10.82
N LEU A 62 0.46 -4.42 -10.95
CA LEU A 62 0.97 -3.90 -12.21
C LEU A 62 2.48 -4.08 -12.30
N ASN A 63 2.96 -4.25 -13.53
CA ASN A 63 4.39 -4.21 -13.83
C ASN A 63 4.88 -2.75 -13.81
N THR A 64 6.11 -2.57 -13.35
CA THR A 64 6.81 -1.29 -13.28
C THR A 64 8.24 -1.52 -13.80
N GLN A 65 8.94 -0.45 -14.19
CA GLN A 65 10.32 -0.56 -14.69
C GLN A 65 11.25 -1.33 -13.74
N ASP A 66 11.06 -1.17 -12.43
CA ASP A 66 11.93 -1.78 -11.41
C ASP A 66 11.35 -3.08 -10.81
N GLY A 67 10.29 -3.68 -11.38
CA GLY A 67 9.58 -4.85 -10.82
C GLY A 67 8.06 -4.70 -10.80
N THR A 68 7.40 -4.85 -9.65
CA THR A 68 5.92 -4.73 -9.55
C THR A 68 5.47 -3.69 -8.53
N THR A 69 4.21 -3.28 -8.64
CA THR A 69 3.49 -2.54 -7.62
C THR A 69 2.08 -3.14 -7.44
N GLN A 70 1.63 -3.30 -6.20
CA GLN A 70 0.29 -3.75 -5.87
C GLN A 70 -0.50 -2.56 -5.35
N ILE A 71 -1.69 -2.34 -5.91
CA ILE A 71 -2.62 -1.29 -5.50
C ILE A 71 -3.81 -1.99 -4.84
N ASP A 72 -4.10 -1.64 -3.59
CA ASP A 72 -5.16 -2.30 -2.82
C ASP A 72 -6.51 -2.14 -3.51
N HIS A 73 -6.87 -0.91 -3.85
CA HIS A 73 -8.12 -0.60 -4.54
C HIS A 73 -7.92 0.49 -5.60
N VAL A 74 -8.51 0.27 -6.77
CA VAL A 74 -8.62 1.26 -7.85
C VAL A 74 -10.10 1.48 -8.13
N PHE A 75 -10.51 2.75 -8.13
CA PHE A 75 -11.85 3.17 -8.53
C PHE A 75 -11.74 4.00 -9.81
N LEU A 76 -12.36 3.53 -10.89
CA LEU A 76 -12.48 4.27 -12.14
C LEU A 76 -13.87 4.89 -12.21
N SER A 77 -13.95 6.17 -12.55
CA SER A 77 -15.21 6.89 -12.66
C SER A 77 -15.11 8.02 -13.68
N PRO A 78 -16.25 8.58 -14.12
CA PRO A 78 -16.25 9.80 -14.94
C PRO A 78 -15.53 10.99 -14.30
N TYR A 79 -15.37 11.00 -12.97
CA TYR A 79 -14.79 12.11 -12.20
C TYR A 79 -13.29 11.97 -11.93
N GLY A 80 -12.68 10.86 -12.33
CA GLY A 80 -11.27 10.58 -12.09
C GLY A 80 -10.97 9.12 -11.73
N ILE A 81 -9.69 8.85 -11.54
CA ILE A 81 -9.15 7.53 -11.17
C ILE A 81 -8.56 7.65 -9.77
N PHE A 82 -9.09 6.85 -8.83
CA PHE A 82 -8.68 6.90 -7.44
C PHE A 82 -7.89 5.65 -7.07
N ALA A 83 -6.60 5.81 -6.78
CA ALA A 83 -5.79 4.75 -6.18
C ALA A 83 -5.88 4.87 -4.66
N LEU A 84 -6.51 3.90 -4.02
CA LEU A 84 -6.70 3.87 -2.58
C LEU A 84 -5.74 2.88 -1.93
N GLU A 85 -4.95 3.37 -0.98
CA GLU A 85 -4.04 2.60 -0.12
C GLU A 85 -4.65 2.43 1.27
N THR A 86 -4.71 1.19 1.76
CA THR A 86 -5.30 0.85 3.06
C THR A 86 -4.21 0.63 4.11
N LYS A 87 -4.28 1.38 5.21
CA LYS A 87 -3.42 1.18 6.38
C LYS A 87 -4.25 0.70 7.56
N SER A 88 -4.11 -0.58 7.90
CA SER A 88 -4.74 -1.17 9.08
C SER A 88 -3.85 -0.99 10.32
N MET A 89 -4.03 0.13 11.03
CA MET A 89 -3.16 0.58 12.12
C MET A 89 -3.97 1.21 13.26
N SER A 90 -3.49 1.01 14.49
CA SER A 90 -4.03 1.60 15.72
C SER A 90 -3.02 2.53 16.39
N GLY A 91 -3.45 3.34 17.35
CA GLY A 91 -2.56 4.20 18.13
C GLY A 91 -2.30 5.54 17.46
N TRP A 92 -1.21 6.22 17.84
CA TRP A 92 -0.93 7.57 17.35
C TRP A 92 -0.05 7.53 16.12
N ILE A 93 -0.40 8.32 15.11
CA ILE A 93 0.34 8.43 13.86
C ILE A 93 0.92 9.83 13.76
N PHE A 94 2.22 9.91 13.50
CA PHE A 94 2.99 11.14 13.30
C PHE A 94 3.63 11.09 11.92
N GLY A 95 3.43 12.13 11.13
CA GLY A 95 3.97 12.20 9.78
C GLY A 95 3.54 13.46 9.05
N SER A 96 4.34 13.86 8.07
CA SER A 96 3.96 14.89 7.10
C SER A 96 4.19 14.42 5.67
N GLU A 97 3.57 15.11 4.71
CA GLU A 97 3.64 14.77 3.29
C GLU A 97 5.08 14.64 2.76
N LYS A 98 5.98 15.54 3.21
CA LYS A 98 7.37 15.61 2.73
C LYS A 98 8.28 14.52 3.33
N GLN A 99 7.91 13.93 4.47
CA GLN A 99 8.74 12.93 5.14
C GLN A 99 8.77 11.60 4.37
N ALA A 100 9.94 10.94 4.35
CA ALA A 100 10.07 9.63 3.70
C ALA A 100 9.40 8.49 4.50
N GLN A 101 9.42 8.61 5.82
CA GLN A 101 8.89 7.63 6.77
C GLN A 101 8.00 8.36 7.77
N TRP A 102 6.91 7.71 8.15
CA TRP A 102 6.01 8.11 9.23
C TRP A 102 6.26 7.25 10.46
N THR A 103 5.73 7.69 11.59
CA THR A 103 5.91 7.02 12.89
C THR A 103 4.58 6.67 13.50
N GLN A 104 4.45 5.41 13.91
CA GLN A 104 3.35 4.92 14.73
C GLN A 104 3.83 4.77 16.17
N LYS A 105 3.09 5.34 17.12
CA LYS A 105 3.26 5.09 18.55
C LYS A 105 2.10 4.25 19.05
N LEU A 106 2.40 3.03 19.48
CA LEU A 106 1.45 2.08 20.06
C LEU A 106 1.87 1.80 21.51
N TYR A 107 1.17 2.41 22.46
CA TYR A 107 1.54 2.43 23.87
C TYR A 107 2.99 2.91 24.07
N LYS A 108 3.86 2.05 24.62
CA LYS A 108 5.28 2.34 24.87
C LYS A 108 6.19 2.03 23.66
N ARG A 109 5.66 1.50 22.57
CA ARG A 109 6.43 1.09 21.39
C ARG A 109 6.27 2.08 20.25
N THR A 110 7.37 2.31 19.54
CA THR A 110 7.43 3.22 18.39
C THR A 110 7.90 2.43 17.18
N PHE A 111 7.17 2.55 16.07
CA PHE A 111 7.47 1.88 14.81
C PHE A 111 7.54 2.92 13.70
N LYS A 112 8.59 2.86 12.87
CA LYS A 112 8.66 3.65 11.64
C LYS A 112 8.11 2.82 10.49
N PHE A 113 7.44 3.48 9.56
CA PHE A 113 6.91 2.85 8.36
C PHE A 113 6.97 3.83 7.18
N GLN A 114 6.96 3.30 5.96
CA GLN A 114 7.01 4.14 4.77
C GLN A 114 5.83 5.08 4.71
N ASN A 115 6.07 6.35 4.35
CA ASN A 115 5.00 7.30 4.14
C ASN A 115 4.02 6.77 3.07
N PRO A 116 2.73 6.57 3.41
CA PRO A 116 1.75 5.97 2.50
C PRO A 116 1.50 6.83 1.26
N LEU A 117 1.63 8.16 1.35
CA LEU A 117 1.49 9.06 0.19
C LEU A 117 2.58 8.79 -0.84
N ARG A 118 3.81 8.52 -0.40
CA ARG A 118 4.94 8.22 -1.28
C ARG A 118 4.84 6.82 -1.88
N GLN A 119 4.26 5.88 -1.13
CA GLN A 119 3.92 4.56 -1.66
C GLN A 119 2.87 4.70 -2.76
N ASN A 120 1.78 5.41 -2.48
CA ASN A 120 0.67 5.59 -3.41
C ASN A 120 1.04 6.42 -4.64
N TYR A 121 2.00 7.34 -4.53
CA TYR A 121 2.57 8.01 -5.72
C TYR A 121 3.13 7.00 -6.74
N LYS A 122 3.79 5.92 -6.29
CA LYS A 122 4.26 4.86 -7.21
C LYS A 122 3.09 4.11 -7.85
N HIS A 123 1.98 3.92 -7.13
CA HIS A 123 0.76 3.34 -7.67
C HIS A 123 0.16 4.22 -8.77
N LEU A 124 0.08 5.54 -8.52
CA LEU A 124 -0.37 6.50 -9.54
C LEU A 124 0.52 6.49 -10.77
N LYS A 125 1.85 6.45 -10.61
CA LYS A 125 2.77 6.37 -11.76
C LYS A 125 2.63 5.08 -12.56
N ALA A 126 2.32 3.96 -11.91
CA ALA A 126 2.03 2.71 -12.61
C ALA A 126 0.70 2.78 -13.37
N LEU A 127 -0.34 3.38 -12.78
CA LEU A 127 -1.63 3.61 -13.45
C LEU A 127 -1.50 4.57 -14.63
N GLU A 128 -0.76 5.67 -14.46
CA GLU A 128 -0.45 6.63 -15.52
C GLU A 128 0.20 5.93 -16.72
N ALA A 129 1.26 5.14 -16.46
CA ALA A 129 1.96 4.40 -17.50
C ALA A 129 1.08 3.31 -18.16
N THR A 130 0.18 2.68 -17.40
CA THR A 130 -0.68 1.60 -17.90
C THR A 130 -1.85 2.12 -18.72
N LEU A 131 -2.44 3.26 -18.32
CA LEU A 131 -3.67 3.79 -18.91
C LEU A 131 -3.41 4.95 -19.88
N GLY A 132 -2.22 5.54 -19.90
CA GLY A 132 -1.91 6.69 -20.76
C GLY A 132 -2.69 7.95 -20.40
N VAL A 133 -3.13 8.08 -19.15
CA VAL A 133 -3.94 9.21 -18.66
C VAL A 133 -3.09 10.33 -18.09
N LYS A 134 -3.63 11.55 -18.10
CA LYS A 134 -2.95 12.71 -17.49
C LYS A 134 -2.88 12.59 -15.97
N PRO A 135 -1.78 13.02 -15.32
CA PRO A 135 -1.64 13.00 -13.86
C PRO A 135 -2.73 13.75 -13.10
N GLU A 136 -3.32 14.80 -13.68
CA GLU A 136 -4.37 15.61 -13.05
C GLU A 136 -5.68 14.84 -12.79
N HIS A 137 -5.91 13.74 -13.50
CA HIS A 137 -7.08 12.87 -13.33
C HIS A 137 -6.81 11.67 -12.40
N LEU A 138 -5.59 11.58 -11.86
CA LEU A 138 -5.14 10.51 -10.95
C LEU A 138 -5.10 11.04 -9.51
N HIS A 139 -5.92 10.46 -8.65
CA HIS A 139 -6.10 10.91 -7.28
C HIS A 139 -5.58 9.87 -6.28
N SER A 140 -4.60 10.28 -5.47
CA SER A 140 -4.08 9.48 -4.36
C SER A 140 -5.06 9.55 -3.20
N VAL A 141 -5.52 8.40 -2.69
CA VAL A 141 -6.37 8.30 -1.51
C VAL A 141 -5.70 7.37 -0.50
N ILE A 142 -5.55 7.81 0.75
CA ILE A 142 -5.06 6.96 1.84
C ILE A 142 -6.19 6.81 2.85
N THR A 143 -6.47 5.59 3.29
CA THR A 143 -7.40 5.34 4.40
C THR A 143 -6.72 4.59 5.53
N PHE A 144 -6.83 5.13 6.74
CA PHE A 144 -6.43 4.46 7.96
C PHE A 144 -7.64 3.80 8.62
N VAL A 145 -7.58 2.49 8.79
CA VAL A 145 -8.58 1.65 9.47
C VAL A 145 -7.95 1.01 10.70
N GLY A 146 -8.72 0.70 11.74
CA GLY A 146 -8.19 0.08 12.97
C GLY A 146 -7.97 1.04 14.16
N GLY A 147 -8.54 2.25 14.13
CA GLY A 147 -8.63 3.12 15.30
C GLY A 147 -7.35 3.91 15.61
N SER A 148 -6.63 4.36 14.57
CA SER A 148 -5.52 5.30 14.74
C SER A 148 -5.98 6.75 14.89
N THR A 149 -5.16 7.59 15.51
CA THR A 149 -5.36 9.05 15.57
C THR A 149 -4.12 9.77 15.04
N PHE A 150 -4.30 10.70 14.11
CA PHE A 150 -3.20 11.57 13.67
C PHE A 150 -2.85 12.59 14.75
N LYS A 151 -1.57 12.76 15.02
CA LYS A 151 -1.02 13.74 15.97
C LYS A 151 -0.26 14.87 15.28
N THR A 152 -0.31 14.89 13.95
CA THR A 152 0.24 15.91 13.06
C THR A 152 -0.81 16.23 12.01
N GLU A 153 -0.69 17.39 11.37
CA GLU A 153 -1.52 17.73 10.22
C GLU A 153 -1.28 16.75 9.07
N VAL A 154 -2.37 16.31 8.45
CA VAL A 154 -2.35 15.44 7.29
C VAL A 154 -3.23 16.05 6.20
N PRO A 155 -2.87 15.86 4.92
CA PRO A 155 -3.65 16.41 3.81
C PRO A 155 -5.03 15.72 3.73
N ALA A 156 -5.99 16.39 3.06
CA ALA A 156 -7.38 15.96 2.99
C ALA A 156 -7.59 14.55 2.37
N ASN A 157 -6.64 14.11 1.56
CA ASN A 157 -6.65 12.79 0.93
C ASN A 157 -6.14 11.67 1.83
N VAL A 158 -5.69 11.99 3.05
CA VAL A 158 -5.37 11.03 4.12
C VAL A 158 -6.54 11.01 5.09
N THR A 159 -7.30 9.93 5.05
CA THR A 159 -8.59 9.81 5.73
C THR A 159 -8.56 8.74 6.81
N GLN A 160 -9.60 8.72 7.67
CA GLN A 160 -9.82 7.69 8.68
C GLN A 160 -11.15 6.99 8.45
N GLY A 161 -11.18 5.67 8.66
CA GLY A 161 -12.38 4.85 8.55
C GLY A 161 -13.03 4.98 7.18
N ILE A 162 -14.28 5.44 7.15
CA ILE A 162 -15.07 5.63 5.92
C ILE A 162 -14.84 6.99 5.24
N GLY A 163 -13.95 7.85 5.78
CA GLY A 163 -13.73 9.20 5.28
C GLY A 163 -13.28 9.26 3.81
N PHE A 164 -12.65 8.20 3.30
CA PHE A 164 -12.25 8.08 1.89
C PHE A 164 -13.44 8.19 0.93
N ILE A 165 -14.63 7.73 1.33
CA ILE A 165 -15.84 7.80 0.49
C ILE A 165 -16.20 9.26 0.23
N ARG A 166 -16.23 10.07 1.29
CA ARG A 166 -16.51 11.51 1.18
C ARG A 166 -15.46 12.22 0.33
N TYR A 167 -14.19 11.83 0.47
CA TYR A 167 -13.11 12.37 -0.35
C TYR A 167 -13.27 12.01 -1.83
N ILE A 168 -13.57 10.75 -2.17
CA ILE A 168 -13.81 10.33 -3.56
C ILE A 168 -15.04 11.06 -4.14
N GLN A 169 -16.11 11.18 -3.37
CA GLN A 169 -17.36 11.82 -3.80
C GLN A 169 -17.30 13.35 -3.88
N SER A 170 -16.24 13.99 -3.35
CA SER A 170 -16.09 15.45 -3.52
C SER A 170 -15.67 15.85 -4.93
N PHE A 171 -15.25 14.90 -5.76
CA PHE A 171 -14.92 15.13 -7.17
C PHE A 171 -16.21 15.03 -7.99
N GLN A 172 -16.60 16.15 -8.61
CA GLN A 172 -17.85 16.26 -9.38
C GLN A 172 -17.62 16.67 -10.83
N GLN A 173 -16.43 17.18 -11.17
CA GLN A 173 -16.11 17.54 -12.54
C GLN A 173 -15.90 16.28 -13.36
N GLN A 174 -16.72 16.11 -14.40
CA GLN A 174 -16.55 15.03 -15.35
C GLN A 174 -15.30 15.28 -16.21
N VAL A 175 -14.39 14.30 -16.22
CA VAL A 175 -13.13 14.31 -16.98
C VAL A 175 -13.03 13.10 -17.92
N PHE A 176 -13.88 12.09 -17.75
CA PHE A 176 -13.99 10.93 -18.63
C PHE A 176 -15.44 10.66 -19.02
N SER A 177 -15.63 10.12 -20.23
CA SER A 177 -16.86 9.49 -20.67
C SER A 177 -17.00 8.06 -20.11
N GLU A 178 -18.21 7.51 -20.11
CA GLU A 178 -18.44 6.11 -19.71
C GLU A 178 -17.62 5.12 -20.57
N ALA A 179 -17.51 5.39 -21.87
CA ALA A 179 -16.72 4.57 -22.79
C ALA A 179 -15.22 4.56 -22.43
N GLU A 180 -14.66 5.71 -22.02
CA GLU A 180 -13.28 5.80 -21.54
C GLU A 180 -13.10 5.04 -20.21
N VAL A 181 -14.07 5.14 -19.29
CA VAL A 181 -14.05 4.40 -18.03
C VAL A 181 -14.05 2.89 -18.26
N ASP A 182 -14.91 2.40 -19.16
CA ASP A 182 -14.99 0.98 -19.49
C ASP A 182 -13.74 0.49 -20.25
N ALA A 183 -13.17 1.31 -21.14
CA ALA A 183 -11.90 1.02 -21.81
C ALA A 183 -10.75 0.89 -20.79
N MET A 184 -10.67 1.80 -19.82
CA MET A 184 -9.69 1.73 -18.73
C MET A 184 -9.89 0.51 -17.84
N LEU A 185 -11.15 0.15 -17.55
CA LEU A 185 -11.47 -1.06 -16.79
C LEU A 185 -10.94 -2.30 -17.51
N HIS A 186 -11.21 -2.42 -18.81
CA HIS A 186 -10.73 -3.53 -19.62
C HIS A 186 -9.19 -3.55 -19.71
N ALA A 187 -8.55 -2.39 -19.88
CA ALA A 187 -7.09 -2.28 -19.90
C ALA A 187 -6.45 -2.73 -18.59
N LEU A 188 -7.03 -2.36 -17.43
CA LEU A 188 -6.52 -2.81 -16.13
C LEU A 188 -6.81 -4.29 -15.87
N GLN A 189 -7.94 -4.83 -16.35
CA GLN A 189 -8.27 -6.24 -16.19
C GLN A 189 -7.36 -7.14 -17.01
N THR A 190 -6.98 -6.72 -18.20
CA THR A 190 -6.09 -7.47 -19.10
C THR A 190 -4.61 -7.22 -18.80
N GLY A 191 -4.23 -6.00 -18.41
CA GLY A 191 -2.85 -5.62 -18.12
C GLY A 191 -2.34 -5.98 -16.72
N ARG A 192 -3.24 -6.25 -15.75
CA ARG A 192 -2.83 -6.69 -14.41
C ARG A 192 -2.27 -8.11 -14.44
N ARG A 193 -1.36 -8.39 -13.50
CA ARG A 193 -0.96 -9.77 -13.21
C ARG A 193 -2.12 -10.52 -12.55
N ALA A 194 -2.19 -11.82 -12.81
CA ALA A 194 -3.22 -12.68 -12.26
C ALA A 194 -3.23 -12.59 -10.72
N PRO A 195 -4.39 -12.40 -10.07
CA PRO A 195 -4.49 -12.29 -8.61
C PRO A 195 -4.30 -13.65 -7.92
N THR A 196 -3.08 -14.18 -7.98
CA THR A 196 -2.72 -15.49 -7.44
C THR A 196 -1.77 -15.35 -6.26
N LEU A 197 -1.69 -16.40 -5.43
CA LEU A 197 -0.69 -16.48 -4.36
C LEU A 197 0.75 -16.40 -4.89
N ALA A 198 1.00 -16.91 -6.10
CA ALA A 198 2.31 -16.83 -6.75
C ALA A 198 2.68 -15.36 -7.04
N THR A 199 1.75 -14.60 -7.63
CA THR A 199 1.93 -13.17 -7.89
C THR A 199 2.15 -12.38 -6.60
N HIS A 200 1.40 -12.70 -5.54
CA HIS A 200 1.60 -12.06 -4.24
C HIS A 200 2.98 -12.38 -3.64
N ARG A 201 3.41 -13.64 -3.68
CA ARG A 201 4.75 -14.06 -3.20
C ARG A 201 5.87 -13.35 -3.96
N GLU A 202 5.78 -13.31 -5.28
CA GLU A 202 6.77 -12.62 -6.12
C GLU A 202 6.79 -11.11 -5.84
N HIS A 203 5.61 -10.50 -5.63
CA HIS A 203 5.51 -9.11 -5.24
C HIS A 203 6.22 -8.84 -3.90
N VAL A 204 5.96 -9.65 -2.87
CA VAL A 204 6.61 -9.54 -1.56
C VAL A 204 8.13 -9.75 -1.65
N GLN A 205 8.59 -10.72 -2.45
CA GLN A 205 10.02 -10.94 -2.69
C GLN A 205 10.68 -9.73 -3.36
N ASN A 206 10.02 -9.13 -4.35
CA ASN A 206 10.49 -7.91 -5.00
C ASN A 206 10.58 -6.73 -4.02
N LEU A 207 9.61 -6.58 -3.11
CA LEU A 207 9.68 -5.57 -2.06
C LEU A 207 10.88 -5.80 -1.13
N LYS A 208 11.09 -7.04 -0.67
CA LYS A 208 12.23 -7.39 0.20
C LYS A 208 13.58 -7.08 -0.47
N ARG A 209 13.74 -7.49 -1.73
CA ARG A 209 14.94 -7.23 -2.52
C ARG A 209 15.18 -5.72 -2.72
N ARG A 210 14.12 -4.94 -2.95
CA ARG A 210 14.22 -3.48 -3.08
C ARG A 210 14.53 -2.76 -1.76
N SER A 211 14.11 -3.32 -0.63
CA SER A 211 14.45 -2.77 0.69
C SER A 211 15.83 -3.19 1.18
N ASP A 212 16.41 -4.23 0.59
CA ASP A 212 17.75 -4.71 0.94
C ASP A 212 18.81 -3.75 0.38
N PRO A 213 19.62 -3.10 1.23
CA PRO A 213 20.69 -2.21 0.79
C PRO A 213 21.85 -2.95 0.14
N THR A 214 21.97 -4.27 0.32
CA THR A 214 23.06 -5.09 -0.23
C THR A 214 22.69 -5.81 -1.53
N ALA A 215 21.40 -5.81 -1.89
CA ALA A 215 20.94 -6.47 -3.10
C ALA A 215 21.48 -5.78 -4.36
N GLU A 216 21.88 -6.60 -5.34
CA GLU A 216 22.25 -6.12 -6.68
C GLU A 216 21.05 -5.45 -7.37
N ARG A 217 21.30 -4.31 -8.01
CA ARG A 217 20.29 -3.54 -8.74
C ARG A 217 20.81 -3.12 -10.10
N GLN A 218 19.91 -3.08 -11.07
CA GLN A 218 20.19 -2.60 -12.41
C GLN A 218 19.58 -1.21 -12.61
N CYS A 219 20.25 -0.40 -13.42
CA CYS A 219 19.81 0.94 -13.77
C CYS A 219 18.64 0.85 -14.76
N SER A 220 17.48 1.38 -14.40
CA SER A 220 16.30 1.44 -15.27
C SER A 220 16.51 2.20 -16.59
N LYS A 221 17.55 3.06 -16.67
CA LYS A 221 17.85 3.84 -17.88
C LYS A 221 18.78 3.14 -18.87
N CYS A 222 19.70 2.30 -18.43
CA CYS A 222 20.73 1.72 -19.30
C CYS A 222 21.09 0.25 -19.00
N GLY A 223 20.42 -0.39 -18.05
CA GLY A 223 20.66 -1.79 -17.65
C GLY A 223 21.93 -2.04 -16.83
N SER A 224 22.88 -1.11 -16.80
CA SER A 224 24.13 -1.27 -16.03
C SER A 224 23.88 -1.37 -14.53
N ALA A 225 24.77 -2.04 -13.78
CA ALA A 225 24.65 -2.16 -12.33
C ALA A 225 24.58 -0.78 -11.62
N LEU A 226 23.79 -0.69 -10.56
CA LEU A 226 23.82 0.42 -9.63
C LEU A 226 24.80 0.11 -8.50
N LEU A 227 25.58 1.11 -8.09
CA LEU A 227 26.56 1.02 -7.01
C LEU A 227 26.21 2.04 -5.92
N ILE A 228 26.43 1.70 -4.66
CA ILE A 228 26.30 2.67 -3.56
C ILE A 228 27.42 3.70 -3.68
N ARG A 229 27.04 4.98 -3.71
CA ARG A 229 27.94 6.13 -3.74
C ARG A 229 27.59 7.06 -2.59
N THR A 230 28.59 7.76 -2.09
CA THR A 230 28.43 8.76 -1.02
C THR A 230 28.56 10.15 -1.60
N VAL A 231 27.64 11.06 -1.24
CA VAL A 231 27.72 12.48 -1.57
C VAL A 231 28.95 13.06 -0.87
N LYS A 232 29.88 13.61 -1.66
CA LYS A 232 31.18 14.08 -1.16
C LYS A 232 31.15 15.51 -0.58
N SER A 233 30.19 16.34 -0.97
CA SER A 233 30.15 17.76 -0.60
C SER A 233 28.73 18.34 -0.54
N GLY A 234 28.57 19.49 0.12
CA GLY A 234 27.31 20.22 0.28
C GLY A 234 26.48 19.78 1.50
N ALA A 235 25.27 20.32 1.63
CA ALA A 235 24.38 20.08 2.78
C ALA A 235 23.95 18.61 2.97
N LYS A 236 24.20 17.76 1.98
CA LYS A 236 23.92 16.32 1.99
C LYS A 236 25.18 15.46 2.03
N ALA A 237 26.35 16.05 2.31
CA ALA A 237 27.60 15.31 2.42
C ALA A 237 27.46 14.14 3.42
N GLY A 238 28.01 12.99 3.05
CA GLY A 238 27.89 11.75 3.82
C GLY A 238 26.64 10.93 3.53
N GLN A 239 25.62 11.46 2.83
CA GLN A 239 24.46 10.65 2.42
C GLN A 239 24.83 9.66 1.32
N GLN A 240 24.33 8.43 1.45
CA GLN A 240 24.49 7.39 0.45
C GLN A 240 23.32 7.36 -0.54
N PHE A 241 23.62 7.00 -1.79
CA PHE A 241 22.64 6.81 -2.86
C PHE A 241 23.12 5.76 -3.85
N TRP A 242 22.20 5.17 -4.60
CA TRP A 242 22.52 4.30 -5.72
C TRP A 242 22.85 5.14 -6.96
N GLY A 243 24.05 5.00 -7.50
CA GLY A 243 24.49 5.64 -8.74
C GLY A 243 24.82 4.61 -9.82
N CYS A 244 24.48 4.90 -11.07
CA CYS A 244 24.80 4.03 -12.20
C CYS A 244 26.31 3.82 -12.35
N SER A 245 26.74 2.56 -12.53
CA SER A 245 28.13 2.20 -12.78
C SER A 245 28.67 2.81 -14.08
N ALA A 246 27.79 3.03 -15.08
CA ALA A 246 28.14 3.66 -16.35
C ALA A 246 28.28 5.20 -16.29
N PHE A 247 28.35 5.81 -15.11
CA PHE A 247 28.69 7.23 -14.97
C PHE A 247 30.08 7.52 -15.57
N PRO A 248 30.30 8.60 -16.34
CA PRO A 248 29.39 9.75 -16.54
C PRO A 248 28.37 9.61 -17.66
N LYS A 249 28.43 8.54 -18.47
CA LYS A 249 27.53 8.31 -19.62
C LYS A 249 26.07 8.13 -19.19
N CYS A 250 25.84 7.52 -18.03
CA CYS A 250 24.53 7.45 -17.39
C CYS A 250 24.57 8.08 -16.00
N ARG A 251 23.81 9.16 -15.80
CA ARG A 251 23.74 9.92 -14.53
C ARG A 251 22.53 9.55 -13.67
N SER A 252 21.96 8.37 -13.88
CA SER A 252 20.82 7.89 -13.08
C SER A 252 21.23 7.72 -11.62
N MET A 253 20.38 8.22 -10.72
CA MET A 253 20.55 8.14 -9.26
C MET A 253 19.24 7.66 -8.65
N GLN A 254 19.32 6.80 -7.65
CA GLN A 254 18.18 6.38 -6.84
C GLN A 254 18.52 6.58 -5.37
N SER A 255 17.55 7.01 -4.56
CA SER A 255 17.73 7.07 -3.10
C SER A 255 17.95 5.66 -2.56
N LEU A 256 18.83 5.54 -1.57
CA LEU A 256 18.93 4.32 -0.77
C LEU A 256 17.60 4.04 -0.05
#